data_AF-A0A831RV01-F1
#
_entry.id   AF-A0A831RV01-F1
#
_cell.length_a   1.000
_cell.length_b   1.000
_cell.length_c   1.000
_cell.angle_alpha   90.00
_cell.angle_beta   90.00
_cell.angle_gamma   90.00
#
_symmetry.space_group_name_H-M   'P 1'
#
loop_
_entity.id
_entity.type
_entity.pdbx_description
1 polymer ?
#
loop_
_entity_poly.entity_id
_entity_poly.type
_entity_poly.pdbx_seq_one_letter_code
_entity_poly.pdbx_strand_id
1 'polypeptide(L)' 'MVRNSLKFVSWKDRKAVATDLKKIYRSLTVDEAGWELSDFAGVRDEEYPTISQRWQRLWPDLITLFDYAG' A
#
# COMPACT_ATOMS: atom_id res chain seq x y z
N MET A 1 5.25 3.93 -5.32
CA MET A 1 4.01 3.32 -5.84
C MET A 1 2.73 4.12 -5.62
N VAL A 2 2.58 4.86 -4.51
CA VAL A 2 1.33 5.59 -4.16
C VAL A 2 0.74 6.42 -5.31
N ARG A 3 1.54 7.29 -5.94
CA ARG A 3 1.08 8.14 -7.06
C ARG A 3 0.54 7.35 -8.26
N ASN A 4 1.09 6.17 -8.54
CA ASN A 4 0.61 5.33 -9.64
C ASN A 4 -0.68 4.57 -9.27
N SER A 5 -0.86 4.21 -8.00
CA SER A 5 -2.11 3.62 -7.49
C SER A 5 -3.28 4.60 -7.60
N LEU A 6 -3.05 5.88 -7.28
CA LEU A 6 -4.11 6.92 -7.28
C LEU A 6 -4.64 7.30 -8.67
N LYS A 7 -4.00 6.85 -9.76
CA LYS A 7 -4.46 7.10 -11.14
C LYS A 7 -5.81 6.42 -11.43
N PHE A 8 -6.08 5.30 -10.75
CA PHE A 8 -7.28 4.49 -10.95
C PHE A 8 -8.34 4.73 -9.86
N VAL A 9 -8.09 5.68 -8.95
CA VAL A 9 -8.96 6.00 -7.82
C VAL A 9 -9.79 7.23 -8.16
N SER A 10 -11.07 7.18 -7.82
CA SER A 10 -12.00 8.30 -7.96
C SER A 10 -11.47 9.52 -7.20
N TRP A 11 -11.75 10.74 -7.66
CA TRP A 11 -11.27 11.96 -6.99
C TRP A 11 -11.70 12.03 -5.52
N LYS A 12 -12.91 11.58 -5.20
CA LYS A 12 -13.48 11.56 -3.85
C LYS A 12 -12.68 10.67 -2.91
N ASP A 13 -12.21 9.52 -3.39
CA ASP A 13 -11.58 8.50 -2.53
C ASP A 13 -10.05 8.62 -2.50
N ARG A 14 -9.46 9.42 -3.39
CA ARG A 14 -8.00 9.63 -3.48
C ARG A 14 -7.36 9.99 -2.14
N LYS A 15 -7.99 10.85 -1.34
CA LYS A 15 -7.43 11.26 -0.05
C LYS A 15 -7.40 10.09 0.94
N ALA A 16 -8.47 9.30 0.99
CA ALA A 16 -8.58 8.15 1.88
C ALA A 16 -7.59 7.06 1.46
N VAL A 17 -7.63 6.65 0.19
CA VAL A 17 -6.70 5.65 -0.38
C VAL A 17 -5.24 6.09 -0.22
N ALA A 18 -4.93 7.37 -0.44
CA ALA A 18 -3.57 7.87 -0.23
C ALA A 18 -3.12 7.83 1.23
N THR A 19 -4.05 7.98 2.17
CA THR A 19 -3.74 7.91 3.61
C THR A 19 -3.42 6.48 4.01
N ASP A 20 -4.22 5.51 3.54
CA ASP A 20 -4.01 4.10 3.85
C ASP A 20 -2.69 3.59 3.23
N LEU A 21 -2.45 3.91 1.95
CA LEU A 21 -1.19 3.55 1.27
C LEU A 21 0.06 4.19 1.90
N LYS A 22 -0.09 5.31 2.61
CA LYS A 22 1.03 5.93 3.34
C LYS A 22 1.38 5.17 4.61
N LYS A 23 0.45 4.45 5.22
CA LYS A 23 0.75 3.66 6.43
C LYS A 23 1.76 2.57 6.11
N ILE A 24 1.56 1.84 5.01
CA ILE A 24 2.47 0.80 4.50
C ILE A 24 3.90 1.32 4.34
N TYR A 25 4.09 2.54 3.80
CA TYR A 25 5.42 3.15 3.62
C TYR A 25 6.01 3.75 4.90
N ARG A 26 5.19 4.02 5.92
CA ARG A 26 5.61 4.63 7.18
C ARG A 26 5.89 3.60 8.27
N SER A 27 5.54 2.35 8.03
CA SER A 27 5.89 1.24 8.88
C SER A 27 7.40 1.21 9.15
N LEU A 28 7.78 0.69 10.31
CA LEU A 28 9.18 0.60 10.75
C LEU A 28 9.77 -0.78 10.46
N THR A 29 8.92 -1.79 10.27
CA THR A 29 9.34 -3.16 9.96
C THR A 29 8.56 -3.74 8.80
N VAL A 30 9.12 -4.78 8.18
CA VAL A 30 8.46 -5.55 7.12
C VAL A 30 7.14 -6.15 7.61
N ASP A 31 7.10 -6.66 8.84
CA ASP A 31 5.90 -7.23 9.44
C ASP A 31 4.78 -6.19 9.60
N GLU A 32 5.11 -4.99 10.08
CA GLU A 32 4.14 -3.90 10.22
C GLU A 32 3.64 -3.44 8.84
N ALA A 33 4.54 -3.30 7.87
CA ALA A 33 4.15 -2.96 6.50
C ALA A 33 3.23 -4.03 5.89
N GLY A 34 3.49 -5.31 6.19
CA GLY A 34 2.68 -6.43 5.72
C GLY A 34 1.27 -6.41 6.33
N TRP A 35 1.17 -6.11 7.62
CA TRP A 35 -0.10 -5.90 8.31
C TRP A 35 -0.90 -4.75 7.69
N GLU A 36 -0.27 -3.60 7.48
CA GLU A 36 -0.92 -2.42 6.86
C GLU A 36 -1.36 -2.71 5.42
N LEU A 37 -0.60 -3.50 4.65
CA LEU A 37 -1.01 -3.93 3.31
C LEU A 37 -2.23 -4.87 3.37
N SER A 38 -2.29 -5.74 4.38
CA SER A 38 -3.41 -6.65 4.57
C SER A 38 -4.68 -5.92 5.04
N ASP A 39 -4.55 -4.94 5.94
CA ASP A 39 -5.64 -4.04 6.36
C ASP A 39 -6.16 -3.22 5.18
N PHE A 40 -5.24 -2.64 4.40
CA PHE A 40 -5.57 -1.94 3.16
C PHE A 40 -6.41 -2.82 2.21
N ALA A 41 -5.97 -4.06 1.99
CA ALA A 41 -6.69 -4.99 1.12
C ALA A 41 -8.10 -5.28 1.66
N GLY A 42 -8.25 -5.53 2.96
CA GLY A 42 -9.55 -5.77 3.59
C GLY A 42 -10.55 -4.61 3.44
N VAL A 43 -10.07 -3.37 3.44
CA VAL A 43 -10.92 -2.17 3.32
C VAL A 43 -11.14 -1.74 1.87
N ARG A 44 -10.13 -1.91 1.01
CA ARG A 44 -10.11 -1.29 -0.33
C ARG A 44 -10.30 -2.25 -1.47
N ASP A 45 -10.21 -3.56 -1.28
CA ASP A 45 -10.30 -4.50 -2.40
C ASP A 45 -11.70 -4.67 -2.96
N GLU A 46 -12.74 -4.29 -2.22
CA GLU A 46 -14.11 -4.27 -2.75
C GLU A 46 -14.23 -3.30 -3.94
N GLU A 47 -13.60 -2.12 -3.84
CA GLU A 47 -13.66 -1.08 -4.87
C GLU A 47 -12.41 -1.06 -5.77
N TYR A 48 -11.23 -1.37 -5.21
CA TYR A 48 -9.92 -1.17 -5.84
C TYR A 48 -8.98 -2.39 -5.68
N PRO A 49 -9.40 -3.62 -6.04
CA PRO A 49 -8.63 -4.85 -5.79
C PRO A 49 -7.29 -4.88 -6.52
N THR A 50 -7.18 -4.16 -7.64
CA THR A 50 -5.95 -4.11 -8.43
C THR A 50 -4.82 -3.36 -7.73
N ILE A 51 -5.14 -2.52 -6.73
CA ILE A 51 -4.14 -1.78 -5.98
C ILE A 51 -3.37 -2.72 -5.07
N SER A 52 -4.05 -3.48 -4.20
CA SER A 52 -3.39 -4.43 -3.27
C SER A 52 -2.59 -5.49 -4.04
N GLN A 53 -3.16 -6.06 -5.11
CA GLN A 53 -2.49 -7.06 -5.96
C GLN A 53 -1.18 -6.53 -6.55
N ARG A 54 -1.17 -5.28 -7.01
CA ARG A 54 0.05 -4.68 -7.54
C ARG A 54 1.11 -4.48 -6.47
N TRP A 55 0.69 -4.13 -5.26
CA TRP A 55 1.59 -3.97 -4.12
C TRP A 55 2.16 -5.30 -3.65
N GLN A 56 1.34 -6.35 -3.58
CA GLN A 56 1.79 -7.72 -3.29
C GLN A 56 2.78 -8.22 -4.35
N ARG A 57 2.52 -7.93 -5.64
CA ARG A 57 3.46 -8.31 -6.72
C ARG A 57 4.81 -7.60 -6.60
N LEU A 58 4.81 -6.34 -6.16
CA LEU A 58 6.03 -5.54 -5.94
C LEU A 58 6.57 -5.69 -4.51
N TRP A 59 5.98 -6.57 -3.70
CA TRP A 59 6.33 -6.73 -2.30
C TRP A 59 7.79 -7.07 -2.07
N PRO A 60 8.42 -8.01 -2.83
CA PRO A 60 9.83 -8.32 -2.66
C PRO A 60 10.74 -7.10 -2.85
N ASP A 61 10.42 -6.23 -3.81
CA ASP A 61 11.18 -4.99 -4.05
C ASP A 61 10.90 -3.96 -2.94
N LEU A 62 9.66 -3.89 -2.47
CA LEU A 62 9.24 -2.90 -1.46
C LEU A 62 9.88 -3.17 -0.10
N ILE A 63 10.00 -4.42 0.31
CA ILE A 63 10.57 -4.77 1.61
C ILE A 63 12.07 -4.50 1.69
N THR A 64 12.79 -4.47 0.56
CA THR A 64 14.22 -4.09 0.55
C THR A 64 14.46 -2.68 1.10
N LEU A 65 13.48 -1.78 1.03
CA LEU A 65 13.57 -0.44 1.61
C LEU A 65 13.74 -0.48 3.14
N PHE A 66 13.23 -1.52 3.79
CA PHE A 66 13.31 -1.69 5.24
C PHE A 66 14.65 -2.30 5.65
N ASP A 67 15.30 -3.07 4.78
CA ASP A 67 16.62 -3.65 5.02
C ASP A 67 17.73 -2.58 5.06
N TYR A 68 17.55 -1.43 4.40
CA TYR A 68 18.50 -0.31 4.39
C TYR A 68 18.31 0.69 5.55
N ALA A 69 17.29 0.52 6.38
CA ALA A 69 17.05 1.39 7.54
C ALA A 69 17.84 0.96 8.80
N GLY A 70 18.68 -0.08 8.69
CA GLY A 70 19.57 -0.59 9.74
C GLY A 70 21.01 -0.10 9.62
#